data_AF-A0A2G1VT52-F1
#
_entry.id   AF-A0A2G1VT52-F1
#
_cell.length_a   1.000
_cell.length_b   1.000
_cell.length_c   1.000
_cell.angle_alpha   90.00
_cell.angle_beta   90.00
_cell.angle_gamma   90.00
#
_symmetry.space_group_name_H-M   'P 1'
#
loop_
_entity.id
_entity.type
_entity.pdbx_description
1 polymer ?
#
loop_
_entity_poly.entity_id
_entity_poly.type
_entity_poly.pdbx_seq_one_letter_code
_entity_poly.pdbx_strand_id
1 'polypeptide(L)'
;MKSKLYIFGLLLFLSAYSWSQAPNWNVAESNFEHSMSLVSFLNVNGKTLGNPNDMIAAFVNGECRGVSKLTYVSAQGAYYAYLSIFSNSNGETLNFKIYDSEADTVTDLTQTMVFKINQHTGDLFQPYSFAQPALNKNAAITDLNLMGIEKKDLIIGENTVVLKVASSTDLSAQNVVFQLSTNADAFVGTTPVISGSNSMNLTNDVTLSVRSEDRSVVKDWKVSVQKVSDIQIYKKDAVCYAPGAIKVTSSGTNESFNLSLAGNVIQTKTSNGESIIFENLATGTYTISTSGFSKSVTIIQKQ
;
A
#
# COMPACT_ATOMS: atom_id res chain seq x y z
N MET A 1 19.65 66.75 53.99
CA MET A 1 18.52 66.07 53.33
C MET A 1 18.63 66.18 51.83
N LYS A 2 19.00 65.11 51.12
CA LYS A 2 18.76 64.95 49.67
C LYS A 2 18.54 63.47 49.40
N SER A 3 17.27 63.04 49.28
CA SER A 3 16.88 61.71 48.86
C SER A 3 16.99 61.62 47.33
N LYS A 4 17.64 60.58 46.81
CA LYS A 4 17.61 60.26 45.39
C LYS A 4 16.52 59.21 45.16
N LEU A 5 15.49 59.59 44.42
CA LEU A 5 14.39 58.75 43.99
C LEU A 5 14.82 58.01 42.72
N TYR A 6 14.91 56.68 42.77
CA TYR A 6 15.13 55.84 41.60
C TYR A 6 13.77 55.44 41.02
N ILE A 7 13.46 55.89 39.80
CA ILE A 7 12.29 55.46 39.04
C ILE A 7 12.70 54.25 38.21
N PHE A 8 12.18 53.08 38.59
CA PHE A 8 12.33 51.84 37.83
C PHE A 8 11.19 51.77 36.81
N GLY A 9 11.50 52.00 35.53
CA GLY A 9 10.53 51.89 34.44
C GLY A 9 10.27 50.44 34.08
N LEU A 10 9.12 49.90 34.46
CA LEU A 10 8.64 48.58 34.05
C LEU A 10 8.16 48.65 32.60
N LEU A 11 8.97 48.14 31.67
CA LEU A 11 8.59 48.01 30.26
C LEU A 11 7.73 46.75 30.08
N LEU A 12 6.42 46.94 30.01
CA LEU A 12 5.44 45.88 29.77
C LEU A 12 5.43 45.55 28.27
N PHE A 13 6.16 44.50 27.87
CA PHE A 13 6.03 43.91 26.54
C PHE A 13 4.68 43.20 26.43
N LEU A 14 3.66 43.92 26.00
CA LEU A 14 2.43 43.34 25.48
C LEU A 14 2.75 42.67 24.14
N SER A 15 3.07 41.36 24.17
CA SER A 15 3.02 40.55 22.95
C SER A 15 1.56 40.47 22.52
N ALA A 16 1.16 41.29 21.57
CA ALA A 16 -0.10 41.12 20.87
C ALA A 16 -0.04 39.76 20.16
N TYR A 17 -0.75 38.77 20.71
CA TYR A 17 -1.14 37.60 19.96
C TYR A 17 -2.08 38.11 18.86
N SER A 18 -1.54 38.42 17.70
CA SER A 18 -2.34 38.61 16.50
C SER A 18 -2.85 37.23 16.11
N TRP A 19 -4.07 36.91 16.51
CA TRP A 19 -4.82 35.80 15.92
C TRP A 19 -4.90 36.11 14.43
N SER A 20 -4.38 35.23 13.59
CA SER A 20 -4.54 35.41 12.17
C SER A 20 -6.05 35.36 11.91
N GLN A 21 -6.52 36.21 11.01
CA GLN A 21 -7.91 36.10 10.58
C GLN A 21 -7.95 35.14 9.41
N ALA A 22 -9.03 34.37 9.30
CA ALA A 22 -9.27 33.56 8.13
C ALA A 22 -9.05 34.41 6.86
N PRO A 23 -8.31 33.89 5.87
CA PRO A 23 -7.90 34.69 4.72
C PRO A 23 -9.12 35.19 3.96
N ASN A 24 -9.13 36.48 3.64
CA ASN A 24 -10.19 37.11 2.85
C ASN A 24 -9.97 36.88 1.34
N TRP A 25 -9.83 35.61 0.95
CA TRP A 25 -9.74 35.22 -0.46
C TRP A 25 -11.11 35.35 -1.13
N ASN A 26 -11.15 36.08 -2.23
CA ASN A 26 -12.37 36.33 -2.98
C ASN A 26 -12.06 36.40 -4.47
N VAL A 27 -13.00 35.95 -5.29
CA VAL A 27 -12.89 35.96 -6.76
C VAL A 27 -14.05 36.76 -7.33
N ALA A 28 -13.75 37.73 -8.19
CA ALA A 28 -14.76 38.43 -8.98
C ALA A 28 -15.02 37.66 -10.27
N GLU A 29 -15.87 36.62 -10.19
CA GLU A 29 -16.11 35.68 -11.29
C GLU A 29 -16.51 36.36 -12.61
N SER A 30 -17.24 37.48 -12.54
CA SER A 30 -17.67 38.29 -13.69
C SER A 30 -16.53 38.87 -14.52
N ASN A 31 -15.29 38.84 -14.01
CA ASN A 31 -14.11 39.35 -14.71
C ASN A 31 -13.50 38.30 -15.66
N PHE A 32 -14.06 37.08 -15.71
CA PHE A 32 -13.48 35.96 -16.45
C PHE A 32 -14.48 35.31 -17.40
N GLU A 33 -13.99 34.91 -18.56
CA GLU A 33 -14.80 34.26 -19.61
C GLU A 33 -14.68 32.74 -19.62
N HIS A 34 -13.72 32.16 -18.88
CA HIS A 34 -13.46 30.72 -18.85
C HIS A 34 -13.31 30.19 -17.43
N SER A 35 -13.60 28.90 -17.26
CA SER A 35 -13.44 28.20 -16.00
C SER A 35 -12.85 26.80 -16.16
N MET A 36 -12.33 26.26 -15.05
CA MET A 36 -12.01 24.84 -14.86
C MET A 36 -12.48 24.42 -13.46
N SER A 37 -12.68 23.11 -13.25
CA SER A 37 -13.19 22.58 -11.99
C SER A 37 -12.32 21.45 -11.44
N LEU A 38 -12.23 21.37 -10.11
CA LEU A 38 -11.48 20.33 -9.40
C LEU A 38 -12.32 19.72 -8.28
N VAL A 39 -12.18 18.41 -8.10
CA VAL A 39 -12.52 17.72 -6.85
C VAL A 39 -11.21 17.32 -6.18
N SER A 40 -10.97 17.83 -4.97
CA SER A 40 -9.68 17.66 -4.30
C SER A 40 -9.82 17.36 -2.82
N PHE A 41 -8.77 16.76 -2.26
CA PHE A 41 -8.58 16.67 -0.81
C PHE A 41 -7.31 17.42 -0.42
N LEU A 42 -7.28 17.88 0.82
CA LEU A 42 -6.23 18.76 1.33
C LEU A 42 -5.43 18.03 2.41
N ASN A 43 -4.11 18.11 2.35
CA ASN A 43 -3.22 17.58 3.38
C ASN A 43 -2.11 18.57 3.71
N VAL A 44 -1.91 18.85 4.99
CA VAL A 44 -0.82 19.71 5.47
C VAL A 44 -0.08 18.96 6.57
N ASN A 45 1.25 18.82 6.42
CA ASN A 45 2.12 18.14 7.38
C ASN A 45 1.66 16.71 7.73
N GLY A 46 1.15 15.97 6.74
CA GLY A 46 0.66 14.60 6.92
C GLY A 46 -0.75 14.49 7.50
N LYS A 47 -1.38 15.61 7.90
CA LYS A 47 -2.76 15.65 8.37
C LYS A 47 -3.70 15.97 7.20
N THR A 48 -4.59 15.03 6.90
CA THR A 48 -5.71 15.29 5.98
C THR A 48 -6.70 16.21 6.66
N LEU A 49 -6.98 17.36 6.02
CA LEU A 49 -7.88 18.37 6.56
C LEU A 49 -9.35 17.92 6.44
N GLY A 50 -10.18 18.38 7.36
CA GLY A 50 -11.53 17.87 7.54
C GLY A 50 -12.46 18.81 8.30
N ASN A 51 -12.11 20.09 8.42
CA ASN A 51 -12.98 21.11 8.99
C ASN A 51 -13.74 21.83 7.85
N PRO A 52 -15.05 22.06 7.97
CA PRO A 52 -15.81 22.86 6.99
C PRO A 52 -15.27 24.28 6.76
N ASN A 53 -14.45 24.80 7.68
CA ASN A 53 -13.80 26.12 7.55
C ASN A 53 -12.40 26.08 6.92
N ASP A 54 -11.84 24.90 6.65
CA ASP A 54 -10.61 24.77 5.88
C ASP A 54 -10.86 25.20 4.43
N MET A 55 -9.86 25.83 3.81
CA MET A 55 -10.00 26.43 2.48
C MET A 55 -8.82 26.10 1.58
N ILE A 56 -9.08 26.06 0.28
CA ILE A 56 -8.09 26.06 -0.79
C ILE A 56 -8.36 27.24 -1.71
N ALA A 57 -7.33 27.94 -2.13
CA ALA A 57 -7.43 28.98 -3.15
C ALA A 57 -6.36 28.83 -4.24
N ALA A 58 -6.75 29.17 -5.47
CA ALA A 58 -5.90 29.23 -6.64
C ALA A 58 -5.56 30.69 -6.97
N PHE A 59 -4.34 30.93 -7.45
CA PHE A 59 -3.82 32.26 -7.77
C PHE A 59 -3.06 32.27 -9.08
N VAL A 60 -3.17 33.37 -9.83
CA VAL A 60 -2.30 33.71 -10.97
C VAL A 60 -1.70 35.08 -10.67
N ASN A 61 -0.37 35.16 -10.63
CA ASN A 61 0.35 36.40 -10.33
C ASN A 61 -0.13 37.13 -9.05
N GLY A 62 -0.57 36.38 -8.04
CA GLY A 62 -1.08 36.91 -6.78
C GLY A 62 -2.57 37.26 -6.77
N GLU A 63 -3.25 37.24 -7.92
CA GLU A 63 -4.70 37.44 -7.99
C GLU A 63 -5.44 36.13 -7.77
N CYS A 64 -6.42 36.12 -6.86
CA CYS A 64 -7.21 34.93 -6.57
C CYS A 64 -8.10 34.59 -7.77
N ARG A 65 -7.96 33.36 -8.28
CA ARG A 65 -8.71 32.83 -9.43
C ARG A 65 -9.77 31.80 -9.04
N GLY A 66 -9.73 31.30 -7.82
CA GLY A 66 -10.68 30.32 -7.30
C GLY A 66 -10.51 30.19 -5.80
N VAL A 67 -11.60 29.99 -5.06
CA VAL A 67 -11.56 29.68 -3.63
C VAL A 67 -12.69 28.72 -3.30
N SER A 68 -12.43 27.74 -2.42
CA SER A 68 -13.44 26.80 -1.97
C SER A 68 -13.19 26.35 -0.53
N LYS A 69 -14.28 26.06 0.18
CA LYS A 69 -14.28 25.42 1.51
C LYS A 69 -14.47 23.92 1.36
N LEU A 70 -14.18 23.18 2.42
CA LEU A 70 -14.42 21.74 2.47
C LEU A 70 -15.89 21.39 2.67
N THR A 71 -16.38 20.43 1.87
CA THR A 71 -17.72 19.84 1.95
C THR A 71 -17.60 18.38 2.35
N TYR A 72 -18.37 17.96 3.36
CA TYR A 72 -18.42 16.55 3.78
C TYR A 72 -19.24 15.71 2.80
N VAL A 73 -18.68 14.58 2.37
CA VAL A 73 -19.36 13.61 1.50
C VAL A 73 -19.55 12.32 2.30
N SER A 74 -20.77 12.10 2.78
CA SER A 74 -21.11 10.97 3.65
C SER A 74 -20.83 9.60 3.02
N ALA A 75 -21.03 9.47 1.71
CA ALA A 75 -20.74 8.24 0.97
C ALA A 75 -19.26 7.82 1.04
N GLN A 76 -18.35 8.79 1.19
CA GLN A 76 -16.90 8.57 1.30
C GLN A 76 -16.37 8.73 2.72
N GLY A 77 -17.19 9.17 3.67
CA GLY A 77 -16.75 9.48 5.03
C GLY A 77 -15.64 10.54 5.10
N ALA A 78 -15.57 11.45 4.12
CA ALA A 78 -14.45 12.37 3.94
C ALA A 78 -14.87 13.74 3.43
N TYR A 79 -14.00 14.72 3.62
CA TYR A 79 -14.18 16.10 3.16
C TYR A 79 -13.45 16.35 1.84
N TYR A 80 -14.07 17.14 0.97
CA TYR A 80 -13.56 17.49 -0.35
C TYR A 80 -13.75 18.97 -0.64
N ALA A 81 -12.80 19.57 -1.36
CA ALA A 81 -12.98 20.88 -1.97
C ALA A 81 -13.45 20.72 -3.42
N TYR A 82 -14.57 21.36 -3.73
CA TYR A 82 -15.09 21.54 -5.08
C TYR A 82 -14.68 22.92 -5.55
N LEU A 83 -13.55 23.02 -6.25
CA LEU A 83 -12.93 24.29 -6.59
C LEU A 83 -13.23 24.64 -8.05
N SER A 84 -13.88 25.78 -8.26
CA SER A 84 -13.97 26.44 -9.56
C SER A 84 -12.85 27.47 -9.67
N ILE A 85 -12.09 27.42 -10.76
CA ILE A 85 -11.01 28.35 -11.06
C ILE A 85 -11.36 29.07 -12.36
N PHE A 86 -11.13 30.37 -12.42
CA PHE A 86 -11.50 31.23 -13.54
C PHE A 86 -10.28 31.87 -14.19
N SER A 87 -10.36 32.14 -15.50
CA SER A 87 -9.31 32.83 -16.27
C SER A 87 -9.87 33.38 -17.58
N ASN A 88 -9.11 34.28 -18.23
CA ASN A 88 -9.33 34.77 -19.60
C ASN A 88 -8.34 34.19 -20.60
N SER A 89 -7.45 33.28 -20.19
CA SER A 89 -6.40 32.75 -21.05
C SER A 89 -6.12 31.29 -20.75
N ASN A 90 -6.03 30.49 -21.82
CA ASN A 90 -5.59 29.12 -21.73
C ASN A 90 -4.08 29.07 -21.45
N GLY A 91 -3.62 28.20 -20.55
CA GLY A 91 -2.20 27.99 -20.30
C GLY A 91 -1.59 28.80 -19.15
N GLU A 92 -2.37 29.59 -18.41
CA GLU A 92 -1.86 30.29 -17.23
C GLU A 92 -1.40 29.30 -16.14
N THR A 93 -0.34 29.66 -15.41
CA THR A 93 0.16 28.84 -14.30
C THR A 93 -0.55 29.22 -13.01
N LEU A 94 -1.26 28.25 -12.43
CA LEU A 94 -1.98 28.32 -11.17
C LEU A 94 -1.04 27.95 -10.02
N ASN A 95 -1.01 28.80 -9.01
CA ASN A 95 -0.39 28.54 -7.70
C ASN A 95 -1.50 28.36 -6.65
N PHE A 96 -1.22 27.63 -5.58
CA PHE A 96 -2.25 27.26 -4.63
C PHE A 96 -1.83 27.56 -3.18
N LYS A 97 -2.82 27.90 -2.35
CA LYS A 97 -2.66 28.06 -0.91
C LYS A 97 -3.75 27.32 -0.16
N ILE A 98 -3.38 26.62 0.90
CA ILE A 98 -4.31 25.98 1.84
C ILE A 98 -4.40 26.84 3.10
N TYR A 99 -5.60 26.99 3.64
CA TYR A 99 -5.83 27.51 4.98
C TYR A 99 -6.34 26.39 5.88
N ASP A 100 -5.58 26.09 6.94
CA ASP A 100 -5.98 25.21 8.02
C ASP A 100 -6.63 26.06 9.11
N SER A 101 -7.93 25.88 9.31
CA SER A 101 -8.75 26.68 10.22
C SER A 101 -8.54 26.34 11.69
N GLU A 102 -8.05 25.14 12.00
CA GLU A 102 -7.74 24.72 13.36
C GLU A 102 -6.38 25.27 13.80
N ALA A 103 -5.40 25.25 12.90
CA ALA A 103 -4.09 25.83 13.14
C ALA A 103 -4.05 27.36 12.93
N ASP A 104 -5.06 27.92 12.25
CA ASP A 104 -5.10 29.32 11.82
C ASP A 104 -3.85 29.72 11.01
N THR A 105 -3.51 28.89 10.03
CA THR A 105 -2.31 29.08 9.20
C THR A 105 -2.60 28.95 7.71
N VAL A 106 -1.92 29.76 6.91
CA VAL A 106 -1.91 29.66 5.45
C VAL A 106 -0.61 28.99 5.01
N THR A 107 -0.73 27.92 4.24
CA THR A 107 0.40 27.18 3.65
C THR A 107 0.41 27.38 2.14
N ASP A 108 1.49 27.93 1.61
CA ASP A 108 1.77 27.95 0.18
C ASP A 108 2.15 26.54 -0.31
N LEU A 109 1.55 26.09 -1.41
CA LEU A 109 1.86 24.81 -2.02
C LEU A 109 2.97 24.98 -3.06
N THR A 110 3.93 24.05 -3.10
CA THR A 110 4.93 24.02 -4.18
C THR A 110 4.36 23.49 -5.50
N GLN A 111 3.18 22.88 -5.44
CA GLN A 111 2.50 22.29 -6.58
C GLN A 111 1.81 23.37 -7.43
N THR A 112 2.03 23.30 -8.74
CA THR A 112 1.40 24.19 -9.72
C THR A 112 0.56 23.40 -10.71
N MET A 113 -0.43 24.05 -11.32
CA MET A 113 -1.22 23.49 -12.41
C MET A 113 -1.29 24.46 -13.58
N VAL A 114 -1.45 23.94 -14.79
CA VAL A 114 -1.73 24.77 -15.97
C VAL A 114 -3.25 24.88 -16.13
N PHE A 115 -3.77 26.10 -16.17
CA PHE A 115 -5.18 26.35 -16.45
C PHE A 115 -5.54 25.85 -17.85
N LYS A 116 -6.60 25.05 -17.95
CA LYS A 116 -7.17 24.65 -19.23
C LYS A 116 -8.67 24.92 -19.26
N ILE A 117 -9.12 25.60 -20.30
CA ILE A 117 -10.52 25.98 -20.49
C ILE A 117 -11.42 24.73 -20.42
N ASN A 118 -12.47 24.82 -19.58
CA ASN A 118 -13.48 23.80 -19.33
C ASN A 118 -12.95 22.45 -18.80
N GLN A 119 -11.69 22.39 -18.34
CA GLN A 119 -11.14 21.15 -17.79
C GLN A 119 -11.80 20.79 -16.46
N HIS A 120 -12.06 19.49 -16.28
CA HIS A 120 -12.40 18.90 -14.99
C HIS A 120 -11.25 18.02 -14.52
N THR A 121 -10.91 18.05 -13.22
CA THR A 121 -9.83 17.24 -12.64
C THR A 121 -10.24 16.62 -11.31
N GLY A 122 -10.05 15.29 -11.21
CA GLY A 122 -10.34 14.52 -10.01
C GLY A 122 -11.82 14.17 -9.86
N ASP A 123 -12.09 13.10 -9.11
CA ASP A 123 -13.43 12.68 -8.73
C ASP A 123 -13.45 12.22 -7.25
N LEU A 124 -14.53 11.62 -6.78
CA LEU A 124 -14.62 11.18 -5.38
C LEU A 124 -13.73 9.98 -5.05
N PHE A 125 -13.35 9.17 -6.04
CA PHE A 125 -12.47 8.02 -5.90
C PHE A 125 -11.00 8.37 -6.13
N GLN A 126 -10.70 9.24 -7.10
CA GLN A 126 -9.37 9.79 -7.35
C GLN A 126 -9.40 11.32 -7.30
N PRO A 127 -9.65 11.92 -6.12
CA PRO A 127 -9.58 13.36 -5.97
C PRO A 127 -8.15 13.84 -6.22
N TYR A 128 -8.01 15.05 -6.73
CA TYR A 128 -6.71 15.66 -6.87
C TYR A 128 -6.10 15.93 -5.49
N SER A 129 -4.84 15.55 -5.28
CA SER A 129 -4.13 15.80 -4.01
C SER A 129 -3.49 17.18 -4.03
N PHE A 130 -3.91 18.02 -3.10
CA PHE A 130 -3.16 19.20 -2.70
C PHE A 130 -2.52 18.92 -1.34
N ALA A 131 -1.21 18.64 -1.36
CA ALA A 131 -0.48 18.24 -0.18
C ALA A 131 0.87 18.96 -0.05
N GLN A 132 1.18 19.39 1.17
CA GLN A 132 2.50 19.93 1.52
C GLN A 132 2.99 19.28 2.83
N PRO A 133 4.07 18.48 2.82
CA PRO A 133 4.79 17.99 1.64
C PRO A 133 3.93 17.05 0.76
N ALA A 134 4.41 16.75 -0.45
CA ALA A 134 3.74 15.84 -1.36
C ALA A 134 3.64 14.41 -0.78
N LEU A 135 2.48 13.77 -0.98
CA LEU A 135 2.19 12.42 -0.53
C LEU A 135 2.75 11.35 -1.47
N ASN A 136 2.80 10.10 -0.99
CA ASN A 136 3.36 8.97 -1.70
C ASN A 136 2.48 8.56 -2.91
N LYS A 137 3.14 8.29 -4.05
CA LYS A 137 2.52 7.88 -5.32
C LYS A 137 2.59 6.38 -5.60
N ASN A 138 3.24 5.62 -4.73
CA ASN A 138 3.41 4.19 -4.92
C ASN A 138 2.11 3.47 -4.55
N ALA A 139 1.64 2.62 -5.46
CA ALA A 139 0.48 1.77 -5.27
C ALA A 139 0.88 0.31 -5.46
N ALA A 140 1.47 -0.30 -4.43
CA ALA A 140 1.98 -1.66 -4.51
C ALA A 140 1.53 -2.53 -3.34
N ILE A 141 1.42 -3.84 -3.59
CA ILE A 141 1.39 -4.87 -2.55
C ILE A 141 2.83 -5.26 -2.26
N THR A 142 3.25 -5.16 -1.00
CA THR A 142 4.62 -5.44 -0.55
C THR A 142 4.72 -6.75 0.23
N ASP A 143 3.61 -7.20 0.81
CA ASP A 143 3.49 -8.54 1.39
C ASP A 143 2.02 -9.00 1.33
N LEU A 144 1.82 -10.32 1.32
CA LEU A 144 0.50 -10.95 1.35
C LEU A 144 0.57 -12.30 2.08
N ASN A 145 -0.44 -12.56 2.91
CA ASN A 145 -0.68 -13.77 3.68
C ASN A 145 -2.18 -14.02 3.86
N LEU A 146 -2.53 -15.19 4.39
CA LEU A 146 -3.88 -15.47 4.90
C LEU A 146 -3.81 -15.64 6.42
N MET A 147 -4.79 -15.10 7.14
CA MET A 147 -4.82 -15.15 8.60
C MET A 147 -4.84 -16.60 9.10
N GLY A 148 -3.88 -16.95 9.96
CA GLY A 148 -3.80 -18.30 10.56
C GLY A 148 -3.31 -19.40 9.63
N ILE A 149 -2.92 -19.09 8.38
CA ILE A 149 -2.40 -20.06 7.41
C ILE A 149 -0.91 -19.79 7.17
N GLU A 150 -0.12 -20.85 7.25
CA GLU A 150 1.31 -20.80 6.92
C GLU A 150 1.50 -20.55 5.42
N LYS A 151 2.21 -19.48 5.08
CA LYS A 151 2.70 -19.21 3.73
C LYS A 151 3.86 -20.13 3.40
N LYS A 152 3.74 -20.88 2.29
CA LYS A 152 4.82 -21.73 1.76
C LYS A 152 5.78 -20.95 0.87
N ASP A 153 5.25 -20.02 0.08
CA ASP A 153 6.03 -19.16 -0.82
C ASP A 153 5.19 -17.93 -1.20
N LEU A 154 5.85 -16.85 -1.60
CA LEU A 154 5.20 -15.64 -2.11
C LEU A 154 6.04 -15.03 -3.21
N ILE A 155 5.44 -14.90 -4.39
CA ILE A 155 6.05 -14.28 -5.55
C ILE A 155 5.27 -13.00 -5.84
N ILE A 156 5.95 -11.87 -5.73
CA ILE A 156 5.40 -10.56 -6.10
C ILE A 156 6.07 -10.15 -7.41
N GLY A 157 5.28 -10.06 -8.47
CA GLY A 157 5.70 -9.59 -9.78
C GLY A 157 5.17 -8.18 -10.07
N GLU A 158 5.23 -7.78 -11.34
CA GLU A 158 4.58 -6.56 -11.79
C GLU A 158 3.05 -6.77 -11.77
N ASN A 159 2.36 -6.08 -10.86
CA ASN A 159 0.91 -6.13 -10.66
C ASN A 159 0.34 -7.55 -10.47
N THR A 160 1.17 -8.48 -9.99
CA THR A 160 0.80 -9.88 -9.76
C THR A 160 1.32 -10.34 -8.41
N VAL A 161 0.52 -11.14 -7.72
CA VAL A 161 0.90 -11.83 -6.49
C VAL A 161 0.52 -13.29 -6.61
N VAL A 162 1.48 -14.18 -6.40
CA VAL A 162 1.23 -15.63 -6.28
C VAL A 162 1.61 -16.05 -4.87
N LEU A 163 0.60 -16.34 -4.05
CA LEU A 163 0.79 -16.91 -2.72
C LEU A 163 0.67 -18.43 -2.82
N LYS A 164 1.65 -19.18 -2.31
CA LYS A 164 1.57 -20.63 -2.21
C LYS A 164 1.23 -21.07 -0.79
N VAL A 165 0.26 -21.97 -0.67
CA VAL A 165 -0.25 -22.51 0.60
C VAL A 165 -0.36 -24.04 0.55
N ALA A 166 -0.50 -24.69 1.69
CA ALA A 166 -0.72 -26.13 1.79
C ALA A 166 -1.93 -26.61 0.96
N SER A 167 -1.84 -27.81 0.38
CA SER A 167 -2.89 -28.36 -0.50
C SER A 167 -4.24 -28.57 0.19
N SER A 168 -4.23 -28.75 1.50
CA SER A 168 -5.42 -28.91 2.35
C SER A 168 -6.15 -27.59 2.65
N THR A 169 -5.56 -26.44 2.34
CA THR A 169 -6.12 -25.12 2.66
C THR A 169 -7.47 -24.90 1.98
N ASP A 170 -8.53 -24.57 2.72
CA ASP A 170 -9.79 -24.10 2.12
C ASP A 170 -9.60 -22.67 1.59
N LEU A 171 -10.03 -22.38 0.37
CA LEU A 171 -9.88 -21.05 -0.25
C LEU A 171 -11.23 -20.37 -0.49
N SER A 172 -12.34 -20.96 -0.05
CA SER A 172 -13.69 -20.46 -0.33
C SER A 172 -14.03 -19.14 0.39
N ALA A 173 -13.44 -18.90 1.56
CA ALA A 173 -13.62 -17.68 2.36
C ALA A 173 -12.41 -17.44 3.28
N GLN A 174 -11.53 -16.51 2.91
CA GLN A 174 -10.28 -16.25 3.62
C GLN A 174 -10.11 -14.79 4.03
N ASN A 175 -9.55 -14.57 5.23
CA ASN A 175 -9.09 -13.27 5.69
C ASN A 175 -7.69 -13.02 5.13
N VAL A 176 -7.58 -12.20 4.09
CA VAL A 176 -6.29 -11.84 3.49
C VAL A 176 -5.64 -10.74 4.32
N VAL A 177 -4.39 -10.97 4.72
CA VAL A 177 -3.53 -10.00 5.39
C VAL A 177 -2.50 -9.52 4.37
N PHE A 178 -2.55 -8.25 4.02
CA PHE A 178 -1.62 -7.62 3.08
C PHE A 178 -0.90 -6.43 3.72
N GLN A 179 0.30 -6.17 3.23
CA GLN A 179 1.03 -4.92 3.42
C GLN A 179 1.11 -4.20 2.09
N LEU A 180 0.90 -2.89 2.11
CA LEU A 180 0.91 -2.05 0.91
C LEU A 180 2.09 -1.08 0.96
N SER A 181 2.28 -0.32 -0.11
CA SER A 181 3.05 0.92 -0.04
C SER A 181 2.53 1.82 1.09
N THR A 182 3.40 2.65 1.66
CA THR A 182 3.06 3.58 2.74
C THR A 182 1.77 4.34 2.45
N ASN A 183 0.80 4.21 3.36
CA ASN A 183 -0.50 4.89 3.34
C ASN A 183 -1.35 4.65 2.07
N ALA A 184 -1.05 3.61 1.30
CA ALA A 184 -1.92 3.17 0.21
C ALA A 184 -3.15 2.43 0.76
N ASP A 185 -4.23 2.47 -0.01
CA ASP A 185 -5.50 1.79 0.26
C ASP A 185 -5.69 0.61 -0.70
N ALA A 186 -6.46 -0.40 -0.30
CA ALA A 186 -6.86 -1.51 -1.16
C ALA A 186 -8.38 -1.60 -1.34
N PHE A 187 -8.81 -2.05 -2.52
CA PHE A 187 -10.22 -2.17 -2.90
C PHE A 187 -10.45 -3.47 -3.69
N VAL A 188 -11.69 -3.97 -3.63
CA VAL A 188 -12.25 -4.89 -4.63
C VAL A 188 -13.30 -4.11 -5.40
N GLY A 189 -13.01 -3.81 -6.66
CA GLY A 189 -13.76 -2.78 -7.41
C GLY A 189 -13.57 -1.42 -6.72
N THR A 190 -14.67 -0.81 -6.26
CA THR A 190 -14.65 0.45 -5.49
C THR A 190 -14.87 0.24 -3.99
N THR A 191 -15.08 -0.99 -3.54
CA THR A 191 -15.34 -1.31 -2.13
C THR A 191 -14.02 -1.42 -1.36
N PRO A 192 -13.81 -0.63 -0.29
CA PRO A 192 -12.59 -0.71 0.52
C PRO A 192 -12.41 -2.10 1.13
N VAL A 193 -11.16 -2.56 1.18
CA VAL A 193 -10.77 -3.81 1.83
C VAL A 193 -9.79 -3.50 2.95
N ILE A 194 -10.10 -4.00 4.15
CA ILE A 194 -9.24 -3.85 5.33
C ILE A 194 -8.39 -5.11 5.48
N SER A 195 -7.08 -4.92 5.59
CA SER A 195 -6.12 -6.01 5.82
C SER A 195 -6.49 -6.80 7.09
N GLY A 196 -6.61 -8.12 6.96
CA GLY A 196 -6.98 -9.03 8.05
C GLY A 196 -8.44 -8.98 8.51
N SER A 197 -9.27 -8.08 7.96
CA SER A 197 -10.70 -7.97 8.28
C SER A 197 -11.53 -7.98 6.99
N ASN A 198 -11.50 -9.11 6.29
CA ASN A 198 -12.16 -9.31 5.00
C ASN A 198 -12.52 -10.79 4.79
N SER A 199 -13.43 -11.08 3.88
CA SER A 199 -13.75 -12.47 3.51
C SER A 199 -13.70 -12.58 2.00
N MET A 200 -12.58 -13.10 1.48
CA MET A 200 -12.36 -13.28 0.05
C MET A 200 -12.42 -14.75 -0.35
N ASN A 201 -13.14 -15.03 -1.44
CA ASN A 201 -13.07 -16.31 -2.12
C ASN A 201 -11.86 -16.29 -3.07
N LEU A 202 -10.87 -17.13 -2.77
CA LEU A 202 -9.59 -17.24 -3.47
C LEU A 202 -9.48 -18.57 -4.24
N THR A 203 -10.62 -19.24 -4.51
CA THR A 203 -10.64 -20.44 -5.36
C THR A 203 -10.26 -20.14 -6.81
N ASN A 204 -10.42 -18.88 -7.23
CA ASN A 204 -9.95 -18.32 -8.49
C ASN A 204 -9.14 -17.06 -8.20
N ASP A 205 -8.46 -16.55 -9.22
CA ASP A 205 -7.70 -15.30 -9.11
C ASP A 205 -8.64 -14.12 -8.79
N VAL A 206 -8.20 -13.25 -7.87
CA VAL A 206 -8.92 -12.03 -7.46
C VAL A 206 -8.13 -10.80 -7.89
N THR A 207 -8.82 -9.72 -8.24
CA THR A 207 -8.19 -8.42 -8.50
C THR A 207 -8.35 -7.53 -7.28
N LEU A 208 -7.22 -7.09 -6.71
CA LEU A 208 -7.16 -6.05 -5.70
C LEU A 208 -6.66 -4.76 -6.33
N SER A 209 -7.47 -3.70 -6.32
CA SER A 209 -7.05 -2.38 -6.75
C SER A 209 -6.34 -1.69 -5.59
N VAL A 210 -5.06 -1.36 -5.75
CA VAL A 210 -4.29 -0.59 -4.76
C VAL A 210 -4.24 0.86 -5.22
N ARG A 211 -4.66 1.79 -4.35
CA ARG A 211 -4.60 3.22 -4.61
C ARG A 211 -3.51 3.83 -3.73
N SER A 212 -2.62 4.60 -4.34
CA SER A 212 -1.58 5.37 -3.65
C SER A 212 -2.13 6.35 -2.61
N GLU A 213 -1.30 6.76 -1.66
CA GLU A 213 -1.65 7.72 -0.59
C GLU A 213 -2.18 9.04 -1.16
N ASP A 214 -1.54 9.55 -2.22
CA ASP A 214 -1.96 10.79 -2.88
C ASP A 214 -3.18 10.61 -3.80
N ARG A 215 -3.69 9.38 -3.91
CA ARG A 215 -4.87 8.98 -4.69
C ARG A 215 -4.74 9.20 -6.21
N SER A 216 -3.57 9.57 -6.72
CA SER A 216 -3.36 9.82 -8.15
C SER A 216 -3.11 8.55 -8.95
N VAL A 217 -2.59 7.50 -8.32
CA VAL A 217 -2.30 6.21 -8.93
C VAL A 217 -3.20 5.13 -8.34
N VAL A 218 -3.85 4.37 -9.22
CA VAL A 218 -4.51 3.10 -8.91
C VAL A 218 -3.87 2.01 -9.76
N LYS A 219 -3.50 0.89 -9.15
CA LYS A 219 -3.00 -0.30 -9.85
C LYS A 219 -3.84 -1.51 -9.50
N ASP A 220 -4.26 -2.25 -10.52
CA ASP A 220 -4.96 -3.52 -10.34
C ASP A 220 -3.95 -4.66 -10.19
N TRP A 221 -3.98 -5.31 -9.04
CA TRP A 221 -3.11 -6.43 -8.68
C TRP A 221 -3.88 -7.74 -8.80
N LYS A 222 -3.39 -8.63 -9.66
CA LYS A 222 -3.92 -9.99 -9.79
C LYS A 222 -3.34 -10.87 -8.69
N VAL A 223 -4.17 -11.28 -7.73
CA VAL A 223 -3.82 -12.18 -6.63
C VAL A 223 -4.26 -13.60 -6.95
N SER A 224 -3.30 -14.51 -6.97
CA SER A 224 -3.51 -15.95 -7.18
C SER A 224 -3.04 -16.71 -5.95
N VAL A 225 -3.88 -17.62 -5.43
CA VAL A 225 -3.48 -18.53 -4.35
C VAL A 225 -3.35 -19.94 -4.91
N GLN A 226 -2.12 -20.43 -4.91
CA GLN A 226 -1.79 -21.75 -5.42
C GLN A 226 -1.58 -22.74 -4.29
N LYS A 227 -2.22 -23.89 -4.42
CA LYS A 227 -2.06 -25.01 -3.51
C LYS A 227 -0.82 -25.82 -3.90
N VAL A 228 0.08 -26.04 -2.95
CA VAL A 228 1.26 -26.88 -3.11
C VAL A 228 1.26 -28.03 -2.12
N SER A 229 1.89 -29.13 -2.51
CA SER A 229 2.02 -30.30 -1.65
C SER A 229 2.79 -29.99 -0.37
N ASP A 230 2.31 -30.53 0.76
CA ASP A 230 3.06 -30.53 2.01
C ASP A 230 4.07 -31.68 1.99
N ILE A 231 5.35 -31.32 1.82
CA ILE A 231 6.44 -32.28 1.73
C ILE A 231 7.21 -32.31 3.05
N GLN A 232 7.31 -33.49 3.66
CA GLN A 232 8.20 -33.73 4.81
C GLN A 232 9.24 -34.78 4.46
N ILE A 233 10.46 -34.59 4.99
CA ILE A 233 11.59 -35.50 4.76
C ILE A 233 12.13 -35.97 6.09
N TYR A 234 12.24 -37.29 6.21
CA TYR A 234 12.83 -37.99 7.33
C TYR A 234 14.05 -38.77 6.83
N LYS A 235 15.09 -38.86 7.65
CA LYS A 235 16.28 -39.64 7.34
C LYS A 235 16.57 -40.67 8.41
N LYS A 236 17.14 -41.79 7.98
CA LYS A 236 17.79 -42.80 8.80
C LYS A 236 19.25 -42.87 8.36
N ASP A 237 20.17 -42.53 9.28
CA ASP A 237 21.60 -42.64 9.03
C ASP A 237 22.04 -44.10 8.90
N ALA A 238 23.14 -44.33 8.18
CA ALA A 238 23.73 -45.66 8.05
C ALA A 238 24.40 -46.07 9.36
N VAL A 239 24.41 -47.38 9.64
CA VAL A 239 25.14 -48.02 10.73
C VAL A 239 26.01 -49.15 10.19
N CYS A 240 26.90 -49.74 11.00
CA CYS A 240 27.90 -50.71 10.51
C CYS A 240 27.32 -51.91 9.75
N TYR A 241 26.08 -52.27 10.02
CA TYR A 241 25.40 -53.44 9.45
C TYR A 241 24.11 -53.11 8.68
N ALA A 242 23.76 -51.83 8.52
CA ALA A 242 22.56 -51.43 7.77
C ALA A 242 22.75 -50.08 7.05
N PRO A 243 22.37 -49.98 5.77
CA PRO A 243 22.48 -48.74 5.02
C PRO A 243 21.47 -47.70 5.50
N GLY A 244 21.71 -46.45 5.09
CA GLY A 244 20.79 -45.34 5.36
C GLY A 244 19.55 -45.39 4.49
N ALA A 245 18.56 -44.58 4.86
CA ALA A 245 17.32 -44.40 4.10
C ALA A 245 16.78 -42.98 4.23
N ILE A 246 16.04 -42.54 3.22
CA ILE A 246 15.31 -41.27 3.22
C ILE A 246 13.84 -41.56 2.97
N LYS A 247 12.96 -41.17 3.90
CA LYS A 247 11.51 -41.23 3.74
C LYS A 247 10.98 -39.85 3.40
N VAL A 248 10.13 -39.78 2.38
CA VAL A 248 9.43 -38.56 1.96
C VAL A 248 7.94 -38.79 2.15
N THR A 249 7.24 -37.84 2.75
CA THR A 249 5.77 -37.80 2.75
C THR A 249 5.34 -36.60 1.92
N SER A 250 4.33 -36.76 1.07
CA SER A 250 3.73 -35.68 0.29
C SER A 250 2.21 -35.76 0.38
N SER A 251 1.54 -34.61 0.47
CA SER A 251 0.08 -34.53 0.29
C SER A 251 -0.36 -34.48 -1.18
N GLY A 252 0.59 -34.36 -2.12
CA GLY A 252 0.32 -34.36 -3.56
C GLY A 252 0.04 -35.75 -4.10
N THR A 253 -0.84 -35.85 -5.10
CA THR A 253 -1.13 -37.09 -5.83
C THR A 253 -0.33 -37.14 -7.13
N ASN A 254 0.15 -38.33 -7.50
CA ASN A 254 0.96 -38.57 -8.69
C ASN A 254 2.21 -37.65 -8.80
N GLU A 255 2.82 -37.31 -7.67
CA GLU A 255 3.98 -36.42 -7.59
C GLU A 255 5.28 -37.23 -7.60
N SER A 256 6.13 -36.98 -8.59
CA SER A 256 7.42 -37.67 -8.74
C SER A 256 8.55 -36.95 -8.00
N PHE A 257 9.30 -37.73 -7.23
CA PHE A 257 10.47 -37.29 -6.47
C PHE A 257 11.72 -37.95 -7.04
N ASN A 258 12.69 -37.13 -7.40
CA ASN A 258 14.02 -37.56 -7.80
C ASN A 258 14.95 -37.54 -6.58
N LEU A 259 15.66 -38.63 -6.37
CA LEU A 259 16.84 -38.70 -5.51
C LEU A 259 18.07 -38.53 -6.39
N SER A 260 18.87 -37.52 -6.10
CA SER A 260 20.11 -37.24 -6.83
C SER A 260 21.33 -37.33 -5.93
N LEU A 261 22.45 -37.80 -6.48
CA LEU A 261 23.77 -37.82 -5.83
C LEU A 261 24.79 -37.17 -6.77
N ALA A 262 25.54 -36.19 -6.28
CA ALA A 262 26.48 -35.40 -7.09
C ALA A 262 25.86 -34.82 -8.38
N GLY A 263 24.60 -34.38 -8.29
CA GLY A 263 23.84 -33.78 -9.41
C GLY A 263 23.18 -34.78 -10.36
N ASN A 264 23.48 -36.08 -10.26
CA ASN A 264 22.87 -37.11 -11.10
C ASN A 264 21.66 -37.73 -10.42
N VAL A 265 20.53 -37.82 -11.12
CA VAL A 265 19.35 -38.56 -10.63
C VAL A 265 19.69 -40.05 -10.61
N ILE A 266 19.68 -40.64 -9.42
CA ILE A 266 19.98 -42.06 -9.19
C ILE A 266 18.71 -42.91 -8.99
N GLN A 267 17.62 -42.28 -8.56
CA GLN A 267 16.34 -42.95 -8.39
C GLN A 267 15.19 -41.95 -8.52
N THR A 268 14.07 -42.41 -9.07
CA THR A 268 12.80 -41.67 -9.10
C THR A 268 11.71 -42.53 -8.46
N LYS A 269 10.89 -41.93 -7.60
CA LYS A 269 9.70 -42.57 -7.02
C LYS A 269 8.52 -41.61 -7.08
N THR A 270 7.33 -42.12 -7.35
CA THR A 270 6.10 -41.33 -7.40
C THR A 270 5.27 -41.59 -6.15
N SER A 271 4.79 -40.51 -5.52
CA SER A 271 3.84 -40.57 -4.40
C SER A 271 2.43 -40.30 -4.90
N ASN A 272 1.46 -41.06 -4.37
CA ASN A 272 0.02 -40.85 -4.59
C ASN A 272 -0.67 -40.35 -3.31
N GLY A 273 -0.07 -39.37 -2.63
CA GLY A 273 -0.54 -38.87 -1.33
C GLY A 273 -0.04 -39.69 -0.13
N GLU A 274 0.93 -40.57 -0.34
CA GLU A 274 1.49 -41.46 0.67
C GLU A 274 3.00 -41.26 0.86
N SER A 275 3.57 -41.98 1.82
CA SER A 275 5.01 -41.93 2.05
C SER A 275 5.79 -42.84 1.10
N ILE A 276 6.83 -42.31 0.47
CA ILE A 276 7.81 -43.07 -0.31
C ILE A 276 9.13 -43.15 0.45
N ILE A 277 9.90 -44.22 0.25
CA ILE A 277 11.18 -44.44 0.94
C ILE A 277 12.26 -44.77 -0.10
N PHE A 278 13.36 -44.03 -0.07
CA PHE A 278 14.60 -44.38 -0.77
C PHE A 278 15.49 -45.14 0.21
N GLU A 279 15.79 -46.38 -0.09
CA GLU A 279 16.54 -47.29 0.78
C GLU A 279 17.93 -47.58 0.21
N ASN A 280 18.76 -48.29 0.99
CA ASN A 280 20.09 -48.74 0.59
C ASN A 280 21.04 -47.59 0.23
N LEU A 281 20.96 -46.48 0.97
CA LEU A 281 21.77 -45.30 0.75
C LEU A 281 23.09 -45.40 1.52
N ALA A 282 24.20 -45.23 0.82
CA ALA A 282 25.51 -45.07 1.43
C ALA A 282 25.63 -43.71 2.13
N THR A 283 26.74 -43.50 2.85
CA THR A 283 27.05 -42.17 3.39
C THR A 283 27.27 -41.18 2.27
N GLY A 284 26.68 -40.00 2.37
CA GLY A 284 26.77 -38.97 1.35
C GLY A 284 25.68 -37.93 1.48
N THR A 285 25.78 -36.87 0.69
CA THR A 285 24.75 -35.83 0.57
C THR A 285 23.93 -36.07 -0.67
N TYR A 286 22.64 -36.31 -0.46
CA TYR A 286 21.66 -36.51 -1.51
C TYR A 286 20.76 -35.28 -1.65
N THR A 287 20.17 -35.11 -2.81
CA THR A 287 19.13 -34.09 -3.05
C THR A 287 17.83 -34.78 -3.42
N ILE A 288 16.77 -34.49 -2.67
CA ILE A 288 15.40 -34.84 -3.02
C ILE A 288 14.78 -33.64 -3.74
N SER A 289 14.26 -33.85 -4.95
CA SER A 289 13.66 -32.76 -5.73
C SER A 289 12.41 -33.17 -6.49
N THR A 290 11.52 -32.20 -6.69
CA THR A 290 10.39 -32.23 -7.64
C THR A 290 10.27 -30.88 -8.36
N SER A 291 9.21 -30.63 -9.12
CA SER A 291 9.05 -29.44 -9.98
C SER A 291 9.12 -28.10 -9.22
N GLY A 292 8.77 -28.06 -7.93
CA GLY A 292 8.76 -26.84 -7.11
C GLY A 292 9.45 -26.95 -5.75
N PHE A 293 10.16 -28.06 -5.49
CA PHE A 293 10.78 -28.33 -4.20
C PHE A 293 12.14 -29.00 -4.40
N SER A 294 13.14 -28.61 -3.61
CA SER A 294 14.44 -29.26 -3.56
C SER A 294 15.03 -29.16 -2.16
N LYS A 295 15.54 -30.28 -1.63
CA LYS A 295 16.15 -30.32 -0.30
C LYS A 295 17.31 -31.30 -0.26
N SER A 296 18.44 -30.84 0.27
CA SER A 296 19.60 -31.69 0.53
C SER A 296 19.46 -32.42 1.86
N VAL A 297 19.87 -33.69 1.86
CA VAL A 297 19.82 -34.59 3.01
C VAL A 297 21.14 -35.35 3.09
N THR A 298 21.84 -35.22 4.21
CA THR A 298 23.12 -35.92 4.43
C THR A 298 22.91 -37.16 5.28
N ILE A 299 23.29 -38.32 4.72
CA ILE A 299 23.39 -39.61 5.40
C ILE A 299 24.82 -39.74 5.93
N ILE A 300 24.97 -39.92 7.23
CA ILE A 300 26.26 -40.16 7.88
C ILE A 300 26.35 -41.61 8.37
N GLN A 301 27.57 -42.05 8.70
CA GLN A 301 27.78 -43.27 9.45
C GLN A 301 27.59 -42.94 10.94
N LYS A 302 26.57 -43.52 11.58
CA LYS A 302 26.47 -43.54 13.04
C LYS A 302 27.18 -44.78 13.58
N GLN A 303 27.97 -44.56 14.62
CA GLN A 303 28.56 -45.63 15.42
C GLN A 303 27.50 -46.30 16.28
#